data_AF-A0A3S1CNU8-F1
#
_entry.id   AF-A0A3S1CNU8-F1
#
_cell.length_a   1.000
_cell.length_b   1.000
_cell.length_c   1.000
_cell.angle_alpha   90.00
_cell.angle_beta   90.00
_cell.angle_gamma   90.00
#
_symmetry.space_group_name_H-M   'P 1'
#
loop_
_entity.id
_entity.type
_entity.pdbx_description
1 polymer ?
#
loop_
_entity_poly.entity_id
_entity_poly.type
_entity_poly.pdbx_seq_one_letter_code
_entity_poly.pdbx_strand_id
1 'polypeptide(L)'
;IWGAFKMPGRIFHQLSMLWRERDRHDEYVGTLINAYLAAGGEAYGVKAGTAYVDVGTFNGYRTALRLLENNNPTLEDPKDLMFVLPGQSQIPSHPGEGG
;
A
#
# COMPACT_ATOMS: atom_id res chain seq x y z
N ILE A 1 15.68 -1.23 0.14
CA ILE A 1 14.31 -1.35 -0.41
C ILE A 1 13.39 -0.46 0.42
N TRP A 2 12.58 0.40 -0.19
CA TRP A 2 11.79 1.40 0.53
C TRP A 2 10.37 0.91 0.71
N GLY A 3 10.05 0.41 1.91
CA GLY A 3 8.69 0.16 2.43
C GLY A 3 7.77 -0.82 1.69
N ALA A 4 8.04 -1.15 0.43
CA ALA A 4 7.17 -1.93 -0.44
C ALA A 4 7.97 -3.02 -1.14
N PHE A 5 7.39 -4.21 -1.17
CA PHE A 5 7.97 -5.40 -1.78
C PHE A 5 6.86 -6.16 -2.49
N LYS A 6 7.16 -6.69 -3.68
CA LYS A 6 6.32 -7.67 -4.35
C LYS A 6 7.18 -8.91 -4.56
N MET A 7 6.60 -10.07 -4.30
CA MET A 7 7.27 -11.35 -4.54
C MET A 7 6.25 -12.45 -4.85
N PRO A 8 6.63 -13.48 -5.62
CA PRO A 8 5.85 -14.71 -5.71
C PRO A 8 5.69 -15.37 -4.33
N GLY A 9 4.56 -16.04 -4.08
CA GLY A 9 4.32 -16.74 -2.80
C GLY A 9 5.40 -17.76 -2.45
N ARG A 10 5.98 -18.45 -3.45
CA ARG A 10 7.11 -19.36 -3.24
C ARG A 10 8.33 -18.67 -2.59
N ILE A 11 8.62 -17.42 -2.96
CA ILE A 11 9.74 -16.65 -2.42
C ILE A 11 9.42 -16.24 -0.99
N PHE A 12 8.16 -15.86 -0.71
CA PHE A 12 7.72 -15.58 0.65
C PHE A 12 7.88 -16.79 1.58
N HIS A 13 7.55 -18.00 1.11
CA HIS A 13 7.80 -19.24 1.86
C HIS A 13 9.29 -19.51 2.07
N GLN A 14 10.15 -19.28 1.07
CA GLN A 14 11.61 -19.41 1.22
C GLN A 14 12.16 -18.45 2.27
N LEU A 15 11.72 -17.19 2.28
CA LEU A 15 12.10 -16.22 3.31
C LEU A 15 11.63 -16.66 4.70
N SER A 16 10.43 -17.22 4.81
CA SER A 16 9.91 -17.76 6.09
C SER A 16 10.75 -18.95 6.58
N MET A 17 11.18 -19.86 5.69
CA MET A 17 12.07 -20.96 6.06
C MET A 17 13.43 -20.43 6.53
N LEU A 18 14.04 -19.53 5.76
CA LEU A 18 15.31 -18.89 6.11
C LEU A 18 15.26 -18.19 7.47
N TRP A 19 14.19 -17.45 7.75
CA TRP A 19 13.99 -16.79 9.04
C TRP A 19 13.93 -17.79 10.19
N ARG A 20 13.27 -18.94 10.00
CA ARG A 20 13.19 -20.00 11.01
C ARG A 20 14.52 -20.71 11.21
N GLU A 21 15.27 -20.99 10.14
CA GLU A 21 16.62 -21.56 10.21
C GLU A 21 17.59 -20.66 10.97
N ARG A 22 17.36 -19.34 10.88
CA ARG A 22 18.09 -18.30 11.59
C ARG A 22 17.54 -18.06 13.00
N ASP A 23 16.75 -18.97 13.57
CA ASP A 23 16.11 -18.81 14.88
C ASP A 23 15.33 -17.50 15.06
N ARG A 24 14.73 -17.01 13.96
CA ARG A 24 13.80 -15.87 13.96
C ARG A 24 14.40 -14.55 14.48
N HIS A 25 15.73 -14.40 14.46
CA HIS A 25 16.40 -13.22 15.04
C HIS A 25 16.34 -11.97 14.17
N ASP A 26 16.00 -12.08 12.89
CA ASP A 26 15.92 -10.92 12.00
C ASP A 26 14.68 -10.07 12.35
N GLU A 27 14.91 -8.96 13.08
CA GLU A 27 13.87 -8.01 13.50
C GLU A 27 13.19 -7.31 12.30
N TYR A 28 13.99 -6.98 11.28
CA TYR A 28 13.52 -6.28 10.08
C TYR A 28 13.54 -7.19 8.87
N VAL A 29 12.50 -7.11 8.04
CA VAL A 29 12.41 -7.83 6.75
C VAL A 29 13.61 -7.53 5.86
N GLY A 30 14.15 -6.30 5.92
CA GLY A 30 15.36 -5.93 5.17
C GLY A 30 16.59 -6.76 5.56
N THR A 31 16.75 -7.07 6.85
CA THR A 31 17.85 -7.92 7.34
C THR A 31 17.71 -9.34 6.79
N LEU A 32 16.49 -9.88 6.80
CA LEU A 32 16.20 -11.20 6.23
C LEU A 32 16.44 -11.24 4.70
N ILE A 33 16.05 -10.18 3.98
CA ILE A 33 16.31 -10.08 2.54
C ILE A 33 17.81 -10.01 2.25
N ASN A 34 18.60 -9.29 3.06
CA ASN A 34 20.05 -9.27 2.89
C ASN A 34 20.65 -10.67 3.05
N ALA A 35 20.18 -11.46 4.02
CA ALA A 35 20.60 -12.85 4.18
C ALA A 35 20.18 -13.72 2.98
N TYR A 36 18.98 -13.53 2.44
CA TYR A 36 18.50 -14.22 1.24
C TYR A 36 19.38 -13.93 0.02
N LEU A 37 19.74 -12.66 -0.20
CA LEU A 37 20.64 -12.27 -1.29
C LEU A 37 22.05 -12.84 -1.11
N ALA A 38 22.57 -12.84 0.13
CA ALA A 38 23.88 -13.43 0.44
C ALA A 38 23.92 -14.95 0.19
N ALA A 39 22.77 -15.63 0.31
CA ALA A 39 22.61 -17.05 -0.01
C ALA A 39 22.39 -17.32 -1.51
N GLY A 40 22.52 -16.30 -2.37
CA GLY A 40 22.35 -16.42 -3.83
C GLY A 40 20.93 -16.16 -4.33
N GLY A 41 20.03 -15.68 -3.47
CA GLY A 41 18.72 -15.19 -3.88
C GLY A 41 18.81 -13.95 -4.76
N GLU A 42 17.78 -13.70 -5.58
CA GLU A 42 17.72 -12.56 -6.48
C GLU A 42 16.64 -11.55 -6.06
N ALA A 43 16.91 -10.26 -6.30
CA ALA A 43 15.91 -9.21 -6.21
C ALA A 43 16.20 -8.12 -7.24
N TYR A 44 15.13 -7.43 -7.66
CA TYR A 44 15.21 -6.35 -8.64
C TYR A 44 14.74 -5.05 -8.01
N GLY A 45 15.52 -3.98 -8.18
CA GLY A 45 15.10 -2.63 -7.83
C GLY A 45 14.21 -2.05 -8.94
N VAL A 46 12.98 -1.70 -8.61
CA VAL A 46 12.05 -1.04 -9.54
C VAL A 46 11.89 0.42 -9.13
N LYS A 47 12.36 1.35 -9.96
CA LYS A 47 12.06 2.78 -9.80
C LYS A 47 10.67 3.04 -10.36
N ALA A 48 9.69 3.17 -9.47
CA ALA A 48 8.30 3.47 -9.80
C ALA A 48 7.78 4.66 -8.99
N GLY A 49 6.74 5.32 -9.50
CA GLY A 49 6.17 6.53 -8.91
C GLY A 49 6.95 7.80 -9.26
N THR A 50 6.31 8.94 -9.00
CA THR A 50 6.86 10.28 -9.25
C THR A 50 7.33 10.97 -7.96
N ALA A 51 6.86 10.49 -6.81
CA ALA A 51 7.23 10.99 -5.49
C ALA A 51 7.19 9.87 -4.44
N TYR A 52 8.03 9.99 -3.42
CA TYR A 52 8.00 9.18 -2.20
C TYR A 52 8.06 10.12 -1.01
N VAL A 53 7.16 9.93 -0.04
CA VAL A 53 7.05 10.82 1.12
C VAL A 53 6.94 9.98 2.38
N ASP A 54 7.83 10.25 3.34
CA ASP A 54 7.78 9.64 4.67
C ASP A 54 6.74 10.36 5.56
N VAL A 55 5.54 9.79 5.59
CA VAL A 55 4.43 10.31 6.40
C VAL A 55 4.58 10.06 7.90
N GLY A 56 5.65 9.39 8.35
CA GLY A 56 6.00 9.25 9.77
C GLY A 56 6.49 10.56 10.41
N THR A 57 6.77 11.58 9.59
CA THR A 57 7.17 12.92 10.04
C THR A 57 6.07 13.93 9.77
N PHE A 58 5.96 14.97 10.62
CA PHE A 58 4.97 16.03 10.40
C PHE A 58 5.19 16.77 9.07
N ASN A 59 6.44 16.96 8.67
CA ASN A 59 6.74 17.59 7.39
C ASN A 59 6.34 16.70 6.21
N GLY A 60 6.62 15.40 6.28
CA GLY A 60 6.21 14.45 5.26
C GLY A 60 4.70 14.30 5.18
N TYR A 61 3.99 14.24 6.30
CA TYR A 61 2.52 14.26 6.32
C TYR A 61 1.95 15.47 5.54
N ARG A 62 2.41 16.70 5.85
CA ARG A 62 1.97 17.90 5.11
C ARG A 62 2.33 17.85 3.63
N THR A 63 3.48 17.27 3.30
CA THR A 63 3.92 17.12 1.91
C THR A 63 3.01 16.15 1.15
N ALA A 64 2.61 15.04 1.78
CA ALA A 64 1.70 14.07 1.19
C ALA A 64 0.32 14.68 0.91
N LEU A 65 -0.23 15.48 1.84
CA LEU A 65 -1.50 16.19 1.62
C LEU A 65 -1.47 17.08 0.38
N ARG A 66 -0.43 17.91 0.23
CA ARG A 66 -0.28 18.78 -0.95
C ARG A 66 -0.19 17.99 -2.25
N LEU A 67 0.52 16.86 -2.24
CA LEU A 67 0.63 15.99 -3.43
C LEU A 67 -0.72 15.39 -3.82
N LEU A 68 -1.59 15.07 -2.86
CA LEU A 68 -2.93 14.55 -3.12
C LEU A 68 -3.86 15.65 -3.63
N GLU A 69 -3.84 16.84 -3.02
CA GLU A 69 -4.61 18.00 -3.47
C GLU A 69 -4.28 18.38 -4.92
N ASN A 70 -3.00 18.36 -5.28
CA ASN A 70 -2.53 18.69 -6.63
C ASN A 70 -2.78 17.58 -7.67
N ASN A 71 -3.06 16.35 -7.23
CA ASN A 71 -3.36 15.20 -8.10
C ASN A 71 -4.85 14.86 -8.14
N ASN A 72 -5.72 15.71 -7.59
CA ASN A 72 -7.16 15.49 -7.70
C ASN A 72 -7.55 15.66 -9.17
N PRO A 73 -7.96 14.61 -9.90
CA PRO A 73 -8.54 14.80 -11.22
C PRO A 73 -9.75 15.71 -11.00
N THR A 74 -9.72 16.90 -11.59
CA THR A 74 -10.89 17.77 -11.63
C THR A 74 -12.06 16.92 -12.14
N LEU A 75 -13.18 16.93 -11.42
CA LEU A 75 -14.46 16.27 -11.75
C LEU A 75 -15.11 16.83 -13.05
N GLU A 76 -14.29 17.31 -13.97
CA GLU A 76 -14.67 17.94 -15.24
C GLU A 76 -14.77 16.90 -16.37
N ASP A 77 -14.25 15.66 -16.19
CA ASP A 77 -14.40 14.57 -17.16
C ASP A 77 -15.51 13.58 -16.73
N PRO A 78 -16.65 13.51 -17.44
CA PRO A 78 -17.79 12.65 -17.09
C PRO A 78 -17.47 11.16 -16.97
N LYS A 79 -16.33 10.69 -17.51
CA LYS A 79 -15.90 9.30 -17.43
C LYS A 79 -15.43 8.89 -16.03
N ASP A 80 -14.86 9.81 -15.26
CA ASP A 80 -14.36 9.52 -13.91
C ASP A 80 -15.50 9.45 -12.88
N LEU A 81 -16.65 10.05 -13.17
CA LEU A 81 -17.85 9.96 -12.31
C LEU A 81 -18.42 8.54 -12.25
N MET A 82 -18.23 7.73 -13.31
CA MET A 82 -18.77 6.37 -13.39
C MET A 82 -18.05 5.37 -12.46
N PHE A 83 -16.86 5.70 -11.94
CA PHE A 83 -16.09 4.80 -11.08
C PHE A 83 -16.23 5.09 -9.57
N VAL A 84 -16.86 6.22 -9.20
CA VAL A 84 -16.86 6.73 -7.80
C VAL A 84 -18.14 6.39 -7.02
N LEU A 85 -19.23 5.94 -7.67
CA LEU A 85 -20.49 5.65 -6.98
C LEU A 85 -20.85 4.15 -6.99
N PRO A 86 -20.43 3.35 -6.00
CA PRO A 86 -21.15 2.14 -5.64
C PRO A 86 -22.30 2.53 -4.70
N GLY A 87 -23.52 2.51 -5.23
CA GLY A 87 -24.76 2.31 -4.48
C GLY A 87 -25.12 3.38 -3.45
N GLN A 88 -25.87 4.42 -3.88
CA GLN A 88 -26.77 5.11 -2.97
C GLN A 88 -27.78 4.10 -2.43
N SER A 89 -27.54 3.61 -1.21
CA SER A 89 -28.50 2.84 -0.44
C SER A 89 -29.63 3.79 -0.05
N GLN A 90 -30.73 3.73 -0.81
CA GLN A 90 -31.99 4.36 -0.43
C GLN A 90 -32.43 3.80 0.92
N ILE A 91 -32.40 4.63 1.95
CA ILE A 91 -33.04 4.36 3.24
C ILE A 91 -34.56 4.35 2.99
N PRO A 92 -35.30 3.26 3.25
CA PRO A 92 -36.74 3.27 3.14
C PRO A 92 -37.33 4.13 4.26
N SER A 93 -37.94 5.26 3.91
CA SER A 93 -38.81 6.02 4.81
C SER A 93 -40.15 5.30 4.91
N HIS A 94 -40.39 4.55 5.99
CA HIS A 94 -41.73 4.13 6.35
C HIS A 94 -42.53 5.35 6.86
N PRO A 95 -43.73 5.63 6.34
CA PRO A 95 -44.62 6.58 6.98
C PRO A 95 -45.14 5.94 8.27
N GLY A 96 -44.83 6.56 9.40
CA GLY A 96 -45.47 6.22 10.67
C GLY A 96 -46.94 6.62 10.60
N GLU A 97 -47.84 5.64 10.68
CA GLU A 97 -49.24 5.88 11.00
C GLU A 97 -49.31 6.37 12.45
N GLY A 98 -49.74 7.61 12.62
CA GLY A 98 -50.08 8.20 13.91
C GLY A 98 -51.56 8.55 13.93
N GLY A 99 -52.27 8.02 14.94
CA GLY A 99 -53.45 8.62 15.56
C GLY A 99 -54.78 8.51 14.83
#